data_AF-X1N736-F1
#
_entry.id   AF-X1N736-F1
#
_cell.length_a   1.000
_cell.length_b   1.000
_cell.length_c   1.000
_cell.angle_alpha   90.00
_cell.angle_beta   90.00
_cell.angle_gamma   90.00
#
_symmetry.space_group_name_H-M   'P 1'
#
loop_
_entity.id
_entity.type
_entity.pdbx_description
1 polymer ?
#
loop_
_entity_poly.entity_id
_entity_poly.type
_entity_poly.pdbx_seq_one_letter_code
_entity_poly.pdbx_strand_id
1 'polypeptide(L)' 'MSIARMKVRQLMKAAIKRGQSAHSFIWDMRQKGLGYRHTVMRADWRTAGQIEAKKD' A
#
# COMPACT_ATOMS: atom_id res chain seq x y z
N MET A 1 5.67 6.46 14.49
CA MET A 1 4.84 6.10 13.30
C MET A 1 4.32 7.38 12.67
N SER A 2 4.58 7.63 11.37
CA SER A 2 4.05 8.83 10.69
C SER A 2 2.60 8.59 10.25
N ILE A 3 1.73 9.59 10.45
CA ILE A 3 0.32 9.60 9.98
C ILE A 3 0.23 9.23 8.48
N ALA A 4 1.23 9.61 7.69
CA ALA A 4 1.31 9.29 6.26
C ALA A 4 1.33 7.77 5.99
N ARG A 5 2.07 6.98 6.77
CA ARG A 5 2.17 5.52 6.57
C ARG A 5 0.85 4.80 6.85
N MET A 6 0.11 5.24 7.88
CA MET A 6 -1.23 4.69 8.17
C MET A 6 -2.21 4.99 7.03
N LYS A 7 -2.24 6.23 6.54
CA LYS A 7 -3.10 6.62 5.41
C LYS A 7 -2.78 5.81 4.15
N VAL A 8 -1.50 5.63 3.84
CA VAL A 8 -1.05 4.80 2.70
C VAL A 8 -1.49 3.34 2.86
N ARG A 9 -1.40 2.76 4.06
CA ARG A 9 -1.85 1.37 4.30
C ARG A 9 -3.36 1.20 4.09
N GLN A 10 -4.19 2.19 4.44
CA GLN A 10 -5.62 2.15 4.11
C GLN A 10 -5.84 2.18 2.59
N LEU A 11 -5.12 3.05 1.88
CA LEU A 11 -5.17 3.11 0.42
C LEU A 11 -4.66 1.82 -0.24
N MET A 12 -3.66 1.15 0.34
CA MET A 12 -3.16 -0.15 -0.14
C MET A 12 -4.25 -1.22 -0.11
N LYS A 13 -5.03 -1.33 0.97
CA LYS A 13 -6.12 -2.31 1.05
C LYS A 13 -7.15 -2.09 -0.05
N ALA A 14 -7.54 -0.83 -0.27
CA ALA A 14 -8.47 -0.47 -1.35
C ALA A 14 -7.87 -0.77 -2.74
N ALA A 15 -6.58 -0.52 -2.94
CA ALA A 15 -5.86 -0.81 -4.18
C ALA A 15 -5.79 -2.32 -4.47
N ILE A 16 -5.51 -3.12 -3.45
CA ILE A 16 -5.48 -4.59 -3.54
C ILE A 16 -6.85 -5.14 -3.90
N LYS A 17 -7.92 -4.68 -3.24
CA LYS A 17 -9.30 -5.08 -3.56
C LYS A 17 -9.71 -4.74 -4.99
N ARG A 18 -9.13 -3.68 -5.57
CA ARG A 18 -9.35 -3.28 -6.98
C ARG A 18 -8.47 -4.02 -7.97
N GLY A 19 -7.59 -4.93 -7.52
CA GLY A 19 -6.65 -5.65 -8.38
C GLY A 19 -5.47 -4.79 -8.86
N GLN A 20 -5.20 -3.64 -8.24
CA GLN A 20 -4.06 -2.79 -8.63
C GLN A 20 -2.74 -3.49 -8.26
N SER A 21 -1.72 -3.37 -9.13
CA SER A 21 -0.40 -3.92 -8.85
C SER A 21 0.38 -3.07 -7.84
N ALA A 22 1.26 -3.73 -7.07
CA ALA A 22 2.11 -3.05 -6.09
C ALA A 22 2.94 -1.92 -6.71
N HIS A 23 3.48 -2.14 -7.91
CA HIS A 23 4.34 -1.19 -8.59
C HIS A 23 3.57 0.07 -9.01
N SER A 24 2.39 -0.11 -9.60
CA SER A 24 1.51 1.01 -9.98
C SER A 24 1.07 1.81 -8.75
N PHE A 25 0.64 1.14 -7.68
CA PHE A 25 0.26 1.82 -6.45
C PHE A 25 1.40 2.65 -5.85
N ILE A 26 2.60 2.07 -5.77
CA ILE A 26 3.78 2.75 -5.22
C ILE A 26 4.15 3.98 -6.05
N TRP A 27 4.06 3.87 -7.38
CA TRP A 27 4.26 5.00 -8.28
C TRP A 27 3.24 6.10 -8.02
N ASP A 28 1.95 5.77 -7.93
CA ASP A 28 0.88 6.73 -7.65
C ASP A 28 1.09 7.46 -6.31
N MET A 29 1.52 6.74 -5.26
CA MET A 29 1.78 7.35 -3.96
C MET A 29 2.97 8.31 -4.01
N ARG A 30 4.01 7.99 -4.79
CA ARG A 30 5.15 8.88 -5.00
C ARG A 30 4.76 10.16 -5.74
N GLN A 31 3.96 10.03 -6.81
CA GLN A 31 3.43 11.19 -7.55
C GLN A 31 2.57 12.09 -6.67
N LYS A 32 1.84 11.51 -5.71
CA LYS A 32 1.00 12.26 -4.75
C LYS A 32 1.78 12.83 -3.56
N GLY A 33 3.10 12.66 -3.48
CA GLY A 33 3.90 13.06 -2.32
C GLY A 33 3.61 12.28 -1.04
N LEU A 34 2.87 11.16 -1.15
CA LEU A 34 2.50 10.26 -0.04
C LEU A 34 3.41 9.04 0.05
N GLY A 35 4.49 9.00 -0.75
CA GLY A 35 5.47 7.93 -0.75
C GLY A 35 6.41 7.97 0.45
N TYR A 36 6.86 6.80 0.88
CA TYR A 36 7.98 6.65 1.81
C TYR A 36 8.97 5.63 1.25
N ARG A 37 9.95 5.19 2.06
CA ARG A 37 11.00 4.26 1.62
C ARG A 37 10.40 3.05 0.91
N HIS A 38 10.83 2.83 -0.34
CA HIS A 38 10.26 1.84 -1.26
C HIS A 38 10.21 0.41 -0.69
N THR A 39 11.29 0.01 -0.01
CA THR A 39 11.38 -1.31 0.64
C THR A 39 10.32 -1.50 1.71
N VAL A 40 10.03 -0.45 2.47
CA VAL A 40 8.99 -0.45 3.50
C VAL A 40 7.60 -0.48 2.85
N MET A 41 7.39 0.25 1.74
CA MET A 41 6.11 0.19 1.00
C MET A 41 5.84 -1.20 0.45
N ARG A 42 6.87 -1.88 -0.09
CA ARG A 42 6.74 -3.27 -0.54
C ARG A 42 6.44 -4.23 0.61
N ALA A 43 7.04 -4.03 1.78
CA ALA A 43 6.72 -4.84 2.96
C ALA A 43 5.27 -4.64 3.41
N ASP A 44 4.83 -3.38 3.51
CA ASP A 44 3.45 -3.03 3.87
C ASP A 44 2.44 -3.56 2.85
N TRP A 45 2.77 -3.55 1.56
CA TRP A 45 1.95 -4.14 0.50
C TRP A 45 1.73 -5.63 0.71
N ARG A 46 2.80 -6.39 0.97
CA ARG A 46 2.71 -7.84 1.23
C ARG A 46 1.85 -8.12 2.46
N THR A 47 2.05 -7.37 3.55
CA THR A 47 1.23 -7.51 4.76
C THR A 47 -0.23 -7.17 4.48
N ALA A 48 -0.52 -6.10 3.75
CA ALA A 48 -1.88 -5.74 3.38
C ALA A 48 -2.53 -6.84 2.52
N GLY A 49 -1.80 -7.41 1.56
CA GLY A 49 -2.29 -8.52 0.74
C GLY A 49 -2.61 -9.78 1.54
N GLN A 50 -1.77 -10.15 2.51
CA GLN A 50 -2.03 -11.27 3.40
C GLN A 50 -3.27 -11.05 4.28
N ILE A 51 -3.49 -9.81 4.74
CA ILE A 51 -4.68 -9.46 5.53
C ILE A 51 -5.94 -9.57 4.66
N GLU A 52 -5.91 -9.04 3.44
CA GLU A 52 -7.06 -9.12 2.55
C GLU A 52 -7.33 -10.58 2.10
N ALA A 53 -6.30 -11.38 1.83
CA ALA A 53 -6.46 -12.79 1.48
C ALA A 53 -7.00 -13.68 2.62
N LYS A 54 -6.86 -13.26 3.88
CA LYS A 54 -7.41 -13.97 5.06
C LYS A 54 -8.86 -13.59 5.38
N LYS A 55 -9.43 -12.62 4.66
CA LYS A 55 -10.81 -12.17 4.86
C LYS A 55 -11.82 -12.88 3.96
N ASP A 56 -11.34 -13.56 2.92
CA ASP A 56 -12.10 -14.58 2.17
C ASP A 56 -11.99 -15.93 2.89
#